data_AF-A0A1V8SNM1-F1
#
_entry.id   AF-A0A1V8SNM1-F1
#
_cell.length_a   1.000
_cell.length_b   1.000
_cell.length_c   1.000
_cell.angle_alpha   90.00
_cell.angle_beta   90.00
_cell.angle_gamma   90.00
#
_symmetry.space_group_name_H-M   'P 1'
#
loop_
_entity.id
_entity.type
_entity.pdbx_description
1 polymer ?
#
loop_
_entity_poly.entity_id
_entity_poly.type
_entity_poly.pdbx_seq_one_letter_code
_entity_poly.pdbx_strand_id
1 'polypeptide(L)'
;MADAGIIELPMYPNKDSKQGSLIRAIEDKTGTLEASTLTVAVDEMPRREYPGGTKLWLAFLALIFCLLLGGLDGNIIAVAVPSITDHFHTIADVGWYVTAYRLTTCALQFTFGKLYKLHSTKWTFISSQAVFLIGSVLCAAATSSSMFVVGRAVTGFGVAGGTAGFWNLLMDLVAPAKRPMFGSIFGAVEVLSSLIVPPLGGVITQYLTWRW
;
A
#
# COMPACT_ATOMS: atom_id res chain seq x y z
N MET A 1 30.24 -9.42 83.06
CA MET A 1 31.17 -10.53 83.28
C MET A 1 31.72 -10.94 81.93
N ALA A 2 33.03 -10.72 81.73
CA ALA A 2 33.92 -11.28 80.70
C ALA A 2 33.58 -11.06 79.20
N ASP A 3 34.51 -11.00 78.25
CA ASP A 3 35.90 -10.54 78.14
C ASP A 3 36.16 -10.50 76.61
N ALA A 4 37.16 -9.73 76.20
CA ALA A 4 37.52 -9.36 74.83
C ALA A 4 37.96 -10.52 73.93
N GLY A 5 37.86 -10.31 72.60
CA GLY A 5 38.71 -11.02 71.64
C GLY A 5 38.13 -11.30 70.26
N ILE A 6 37.70 -10.29 69.48
CA ILE A 6 37.64 -10.43 68.01
C ILE A 6 38.35 -9.24 67.35
N ILE A 7 39.60 -9.54 67.01
CA ILE A 7 40.49 -9.00 65.97
C ILE A 7 39.76 -8.14 64.92
N GLU A 8 40.10 -6.84 64.85
CA GLU A 8 39.74 -5.95 63.76
C GLU A 8 40.38 -6.43 62.44
N LEU A 9 39.56 -6.71 61.42
CA LEU A 9 40.01 -6.73 60.03
C LEU A 9 39.76 -5.34 59.44
N PRO A 10 40.76 -4.69 58.82
CA PRO A 10 40.56 -3.38 58.20
C PRO A 10 39.51 -3.49 57.09
N MET A 11 38.44 -2.72 57.26
CA MET A 11 37.42 -2.42 56.27
C MET A 11 38.04 -2.21 54.88
N TYR A 12 37.66 -3.07 53.93
CA TYR A 12 37.90 -2.83 52.52
C TYR A 12 37.27 -1.48 52.14
N PRO A 13 38.00 -0.56 51.47
CA PRO A 13 37.43 0.72 51.07
C PRO A 13 36.36 0.48 50.01
N ASN A 14 35.13 0.91 50.33
CA ASN A 14 33.94 0.87 49.48
C ASN A 14 34.23 1.57 48.13
N LYS A 15 34.42 0.77 47.07
CA LYS A 15 34.58 1.22 45.67
C LYS A 15 33.24 1.48 44.97
N ASP A 16 32.10 1.24 45.64
CA ASP A 16 30.78 1.19 45.01
C ASP A 16 30.10 2.56 44.88
N SER A 17 30.46 3.52 45.73
CA SER A 17 29.89 4.89 45.69
C SER A 17 30.27 5.68 44.43
N LYS A 18 31.56 5.65 44.04
CA LYS A 18 32.03 6.39 42.86
C LYS A 18 31.65 5.70 41.56
N GLN A 19 31.60 4.38 41.53
CA GLN A 19 31.25 3.64 40.31
C GLN A 19 29.74 3.76 40.02
N GLY A 20 28.89 3.74 41.05
CA GLY A 20 27.45 4.00 40.91
C GLY A 20 27.12 5.43 40.46
N SER A 21 27.88 6.44 40.90
CA SER A 21 27.69 7.82 40.43
C SER A 21 28.17 8.04 39.00
N LEU A 22 29.25 7.36 38.58
CA LEU A 22 29.71 7.37 37.20
C LEU A 22 28.74 6.65 36.25
N ILE A 23 28.17 5.51 36.65
CA ILE A 23 27.15 4.82 35.84
C ILE A 23 25.91 5.70 35.67
N ARG A 24 25.43 6.36 36.73
CA ARG A 24 24.30 7.31 36.63
C ARG A 24 24.63 8.52 35.75
N ALA A 25 25.84 9.06 35.82
CA ALA A 25 26.26 10.17 34.97
C ALA A 25 26.44 9.75 33.49
N ILE A 26 26.84 8.50 33.24
CA ILE A 26 26.93 7.91 31.90
C ILE A 26 25.52 7.65 31.35
N GLU A 27 24.59 7.14 32.15
CA GLU A 27 23.22 6.86 31.74
C GLU A 27 22.42 8.14 31.48
N ASP A 28 22.61 9.18 32.28
CA ASP A 28 22.04 10.51 32.05
C ASP A 28 22.62 11.16 30.78
N LYS A 29 23.94 11.06 30.57
CA LYS A 29 24.58 11.48 29.31
C LYS A 29 24.11 10.65 28.11
N THR A 30 23.93 9.34 28.26
CA THR A 30 23.48 8.46 27.17
C THR A 30 22.02 8.75 26.82
N GLY A 31 21.15 8.93 27.82
CA GLY A 31 19.75 9.33 27.62
C GLY A 31 19.60 10.73 27.02
N THR A 32 20.44 11.69 27.41
CA THR A 32 20.46 13.02 26.79
C THR A 32 21.07 13.02 25.39
N LEU A 33 22.05 12.15 25.10
CA LEU A 33 22.59 11.95 23.75
C LEU A 33 21.58 11.24 22.84
N GLU A 34 20.86 10.22 23.33
CA GLU A 34 19.80 9.54 22.58
C GLU A 34 18.60 10.47 22.35
N ALA A 35 18.18 11.24 23.36
CA ALA A 35 17.12 12.23 23.20
C ALA A 35 17.54 13.37 22.26
N SER A 36 18.78 13.86 22.37
CA SER A 36 19.30 14.90 21.47
C SER A 36 19.45 14.37 20.04
N THR A 37 19.96 13.15 19.85
CA THR A 37 20.07 12.50 18.53
C THR A 37 18.69 12.19 17.94
N LEU A 38 17.71 11.79 18.75
CA LEU A 38 16.32 11.61 18.32
C LEU A 38 15.70 12.96 17.92
N THR A 39 15.92 14.03 18.69
CA THR A 39 15.42 15.37 18.33
C THR A 39 16.08 15.95 17.09
N VAL A 40 17.39 15.74 16.89
CA VAL A 40 18.13 16.16 15.69
C VAL A 40 17.70 15.33 14.47
N ALA A 41 17.47 14.02 14.63
CA ALA A 41 16.93 13.17 13.56
C ALA A 41 15.47 13.51 13.18
N VAL A 42 14.70 14.10 14.11
CA VAL A 42 13.34 14.59 13.86
C VAL A 42 13.35 16.00 13.23
N ASP A 43 14.34 16.84 13.57
CA ASP A 43 14.48 18.21 13.04
C ASP A 43 15.09 18.25 11.63
N GLU A 44 15.91 17.26 11.25
CA GLU A 44 16.47 17.12 9.89
C GLU A 44 15.50 16.51 8.86
N MET A 45 14.27 16.13 9.24
CA MET A 45 13.28 15.76 8.23
C MET A 45 12.93 17.02 7.43
N PRO A 46 13.25 17.09 6.12
CA PRO A 46 12.93 18.26 5.31
C PRO A 46 11.45 18.56 5.49
N ARG A 47 11.13 19.76 5.99
CA ARG A 47 9.76 20.26 6.13
C ARG A 47 9.16 20.32 4.73
N ARG A 48 8.65 19.17 4.26
CA ARG A 48 7.97 19.03 2.97
C ARG A 48 6.80 20.00 3.02
N GLU A 49 6.95 21.09 2.28
CA GLU A 49 5.89 22.06 2.07
C GLU A 49 4.77 21.34 1.30
N TYR A 50 3.76 20.87 2.04
CA TYR A 50 2.62 20.19 1.47
C TYR A 50 1.88 21.20 0.57
N PRO A 51 1.79 20.97 -0.75
CA PRO A 51 1.13 21.92 -1.64
C PRO A 51 -0.33 22.09 -1.22
N GLY A 52 -0.71 23.33 -0.90
CA GLY A 52 -2.03 23.64 -0.35
C GLY A 52 -3.19 23.51 -1.35
N GLY A 53 -4.33 23.06 -0.80
CA GLY A 53 -5.68 23.36 -1.28
C GLY A 53 -6.13 22.62 -2.55
N THR A 54 -6.41 23.38 -3.59
CA THR A 54 -7.23 22.93 -4.73
C THR A 54 -6.52 21.95 -5.67
N LYS A 55 -5.21 22.12 -5.91
CA LYS A 55 -4.44 21.22 -6.78
C LYS A 55 -4.24 19.84 -6.14
N LEU A 56 -4.08 19.79 -4.82
CA LEU A 56 -4.00 18.55 -4.05
C LEU A 56 -5.33 17.80 -4.08
N TRP A 57 -6.45 18.50 -3.88
CA TRP A 57 -7.79 17.91 -3.98
C TRP A 57 -8.11 17.39 -5.39
N LEU A 58 -7.75 18.13 -6.43
CA LEU A 58 -7.92 17.68 -7.83
C LEU A 58 -7.11 16.41 -8.13
N ALA A 59 -5.84 16.38 -7.72
CA ALA A 59 -4.99 15.20 -7.90
C ALA A 59 -5.52 14.00 -7.10
N PHE A 60 -5.98 14.25 -5.87
CA PHE A 60 -6.53 13.20 -5.01
C PHE A 60 -7.86 12.66 -5.51
N LEU A 61 -8.73 13.52 -6.07
CA LEU A 61 -9.97 13.10 -6.70
C LEU A 61 -9.71 12.24 -7.94
N ALA A 62 -8.77 12.63 -8.78
CA ALA A 62 -8.35 11.82 -9.93
C ALA A 62 -7.78 10.46 -9.49
N LEU A 63 -7.01 10.44 -8.40
CA LEU A 63 -6.47 9.23 -7.79
C LEU A 63 -7.59 8.30 -7.31
N ILE A 64 -8.54 8.82 -6.54
CA ILE A 64 -9.73 8.08 -6.08
C ILE A 64 -10.49 7.50 -7.27
N PHE A 65 -10.68 8.28 -8.33
CA PHE A 65 -11.38 7.82 -9.53
C PHE A 65 -10.65 6.66 -10.21
N CYS A 66 -9.32 6.74 -10.34
CA CYS A 66 -8.51 5.65 -10.89
C CYS A 66 -8.59 4.39 -10.01
N LEU A 67 -8.58 4.55 -8.68
CA LEU A 67 -8.71 3.43 -7.74
C LEU A 67 -10.09 2.79 -7.78
N LEU A 68 -11.15 3.60 -7.90
CA LEU A 68 -12.51 3.12 -8.07
C LEU A 68 -12.63 2.32 -9.36
N LEU A 69 -12.05 2.82 -10.46
CA LEU A 69 -12.05 2.10 -11.74
C LEU A 69 -11.28 0.78 -11.67
N GLY A 70 -10.12 0.76 -11.01
CA GLY A 70 -9.32 -0.46 -10.81
C GLY A 70 -10.01 -1.48 -9.90
N GLY A 71 -10.64 -1.03 -8.82
CA GLY A 71 -11.44 -1.89 -7.93
C GLY A 71 -12.67 -2.46 -8.64
N LEU A 72 -13.34 -1.63 -9.44
CA LEU A 72 -14.46 -2.07 -10.27
C LEU A 72 -14.03 -3.14 -11.29
N ASP A 73 -12.91 -2.93 -12.01
CA ASP A 73 -12.37 -3.92 -12.96
C ASP A 73 -12.03 -5.26 -12.29
N GLY A 74 -11.44 -5.22 -11.09
CA GLY A 74 -11.10 -6.42 -10.33
C GLY A 74 -12.32 -7.20 -9.85
N ASN A 75 -13.45 -6.53 -9.62
CA ASN A 75 -14.64 -7.13 -9.02
C ASN A 75 -15.74 -7.48 -10.05
N ILE A 76 -15.81 -6.79 -11.19
CA ILE A 76 -16.81 -7.03 -12.25
C ILE A 76 -16.77 -8.46 -12.79
N ILE A 77 -15.60 -9.10 -12.77
CA ILE A 77 -15.42 -10.48 -13.23
C ILE A 77 -16.30 -11.46 -12.47
N ALA A 78 -16.54 -11.24 -11.17
CA ALA A 78 -17.34 -12.14 -10.36
C ALA A 78 -18.80 -12.25 -10.85
N VAL A 79 -19.34 -11.18 -11.44
CA VAL A 79 -20.71 -11.16 -11.97
C VAL A 79 -20.74 -11.52 -13.46
N ALA A 80 -19.66 -11.29 -14.19
CA ALA A 80 -19.55 -11.63 -15.60
C ALA A 80 -19.20 -13.11 -15.86
N VAL A 81 -18.54 -13.80 -14.92
CA VAL A 81 -18.14 -15.22 -15.02
C VAL A 81 -19.21 -16.15 -15.61
N PRO A 82 -20.47 -16.17 -15.13
CA PRO A 82 -21.49 -17.06 -15.69
C PRO A 82 -21.78 -16.77 -17.17
N SER A 83 -21.85 -15.50 -17.57
CA SER A 83 -22.07 -15.09 -18.97
C SER A 83 -20.88 -15.43 -19.87
N ILE A 84 -19.64 -15.29 -19.36
CA ILE A 84 -18.41 -15.68 -20.06
C ILE A 84 -18.35 -17.18 -20.30
N THR A 85 -18.68 -17.94 -19.26
CA THR A 85 -18.62 -19.41 -19.30
C THR A 85 -19.64 -19.97 -20.28
N ASP A 86 -20.83 -19.37 -20.33
CA ASP A 86 -21.87 -19.72 -21.31
C ASP A 86 -21.43 -19.41 -22.75
N HIS A 87 -20.70 -18.31 -22.97
CA HIS A 87 -20.24 -17.93 -24.31
C HIS A 87 -19.07 -18.79 -24.84
N PHE A 88 -18.13 -19.17 -23.97
CA PHE A 88 -16.96 -19.96 -24.37
C PHE A 88 -17.14 -21.48 -24.20
N HIS A 89 -18.24 -21.92 -23.57
CA HIS A 89 -18.54 -23.33 -23.25
C HIS A 89 -17.39 -24.11 -22.57
N THR A 90 -16.44 -23.40 -21.95
CA THR A 90 -15.21 -23.99 -21.38
C THR A 90 -15.14 -23.66 -19.90
N ILE A 91 -15.43 -24.65 -19.05
CA ILE A 91 -15.51 -24.48 -17.59
C ILE A 91 -14.10 -24.49 -16.94
N ALA A 92 -13.12 -25.11 -17.60
CA ALA A 92 -11.76 -25.26 -17.07
C ALA A 92 -11.02 -23.92 -16.90
N ASP A 93 -11.30 -22.92 -17.73
CA ASP A 93 -10.59 -21.64 -17.74
C ASP A 93 -11.19 -20.58 -16.80
N VAL A 94 -12.34 -20.89 -16.18
CA VAL A 94 -13.06 -19.95 -15.30
C VAL A 94 -12.22 -19.52 -14.09
N GLY A 95 -11.48 -20.47 -13.51
CA GLY A 95 -10.56 -20.18 -12.41
C GLY A 95 -9.38 -19.29 -12.81
N TRP A 96 -8.98 -19.32 -14.09
CA TRP A 96 -7.86 -18.51 -14.59
C TRP A 96 -8.21 -17.04 -14.77
N TYR A 97 -9.49 -16.69 -15.00
CA TYR A 97 -9.90 -15.30 -15.19
C TYR A 97 -9.59 -14.41 -13.99
N VAL A 98 -9.86 -14.90 -12.78
CA VAL A 98 -9.58 -14.17 -11.54
C VAL A 98 -8.12 -14.39 -11.12
N THR A 99 -7.62 -15.62 -11.24
CA THR A 99 -6.27 -15.98 -10.78
C THR A 99 -5.19 -15.25 -11.57
N ALA A 100 -5.29 -15.12 -12.90
CA ALA A 100 -4.28 -14.42 -13.70
C ALA A 100 -4.14 -12.95 -13.31
N TYR A 101 -5.29 -12.28 -13.08
CA TYR A 101 -5.30 -10.90 -12.60
C TYR A 101 -4.68 -10.77 -11.20
N ARG A 102 -5.08 -11.63 -10.26
CA ARG A 102 -4.56 -11.58 -8.88
C ARG A 102 -3.08 -11.96 -8.79
N LEU A 103 -2.65 -12.97 -9.55
CA LEU A 103 -1.27 -13.42 -9.60
C LEU A 103 -0.33 -12.33 -10.13
N THR A 104 -0.71 -11.70 -11.25
CA THR A 104 0.07 -10.59 -11.81
C THR A 104 0.10 -9.40 -10.87
N THR A 105 -1.05 -9.05 -10.27
CA THR A 105 -1.13 -7.96 -9.30
C THR A 105 -0.17 -8.19 -8.13
N CYS A 106 -0.20 -9.38 -7.51
CA CYS A 106 0.66 -9.75 -6.39
C CYS A 106 2.15 -9.78 -6.78
N ALA A 107 2.51 -10.38 -7.92
CA ALA A 107 3.90 -10.49 -8.36
C ALA A 107 4.54 -9.12 -8.63
N LEU A 108 3.74 -8.18 -9.15
CA LEU A 108 4.23 -6.88 -9.58
C LEU A 108 4.15 -5.81 -8.49
N GLN A 109 3.36 -6.02 -7.45
CA GLN A 109 3.21 -5.08 -6.33
C GLN A 109 4.57 -4.65 -5.75
N PHE A 110 5.47 -5.62 -5.51
CA PHE A 110 6.81 -5.36 -4.99
C PHE A 110 7.73 -4.69 -6.02
N THR A 111 7.61 -5.06 -7.30
CA THR A 111 8.38 -4.49 -8.40
C THR A 111 8.08 -3.01 -8.55
N PHE A 112 6.80 -2.63 -8.54
CA PHE A 112 6.39 -1.23 -8.56
C PHE A 112 6.85 -0.48 -7.31
N GLY A 113 6.85 -1.11 -6.14
CA GLY A 113 7.38 -0.52 -4.91
C GLY A 113 8.85 -0.07 -5.03
N LYS A 114 9.67 -0.77 -5.81
CA LYS A 114 11.04 -0.32 -6.15
C LYS A 114 11.05 0.69 -7.30
N LEU A 115 10.21 0.50 -8.32
CA LEU A 115 10.14 1.36 -9.49
C LEU A 115 9.79 2.81 -9.13
N TYR A 116 8.87 3.01 -8.18
CA TYR A 116 8.50 4.33 -7.67
C TYR A 116 9.62 5.05 -6.90
N LYS A 117 10.64 4.32 -6.42
CA LYS A 117 11.83 4.93 -5.78
C LYS A 117 12.87 5.38 -6.79
N LEU A 118 12.98 4.66 -7.91
CA LEU A 118 14.00 4.89 -8.94
C LEU A 118 13.53 5.88 -10.01
N HIS A 119 12.21 5.98 -10.22
CA HIS A 119 11.61 6.74 -11.32
C HIS A 119 10.64 7.80 -10.80
N SER A 120 10.38 8.82 -11.63
CA SER A 120 9.48 9.92 -11.24
C SER A 120 8.05 9.41 -10.97
N THR A 121 7.54 9.66 -9.76
CA THR A 121 6.23 9.23 -9.28
C THR A 121 5.09 9.52 -10.27
N LYS A 122 5.10 10.73 -10.89
CA LYS A 122 4.05 11.16 -11.82
C LYS A 122 4.01 10.32 -13.09
N TRP A 123 5.16 10.10 -13.73
CA TRP A 123 5.25 9.37 -15.00
C TRP A 123 5.00 7.87 -14.81
N THR A 124 5.47 7.29 -13.70
CA THR A 124 5.21 5.89 -13.36
C THR A 124 3.72 5.63 -13.13
N PHE A 125 3.01 6.56 -12.47
CA PHE A 125 1.56 6.45 -12.29
C PHE A 125 0.79 6.54 -13.61
N ILE A 126 1.10 7.54 -14.45
CA ILE A 126 0.41 7.74 -15.74
C ILE A 126 0.66 6.55 -16.68
N SER A 127 1.90 6.04 -16.75
CA SER A 127 2.22 4.87 -17.57
C SER A 127 1.49 3.61 -17.10
N SER A 128 1.40 3.38 -15.80
CA SER A 128 0.65 2.24 -15.23
C SER A 128 -0.84 2.33 -15.58
N GLN A 129 -1.42 3.54 -15.50
CA GLN A 129 -2.81 3.76 -15.89
C GLN A 129 -3.04 3.56 -17.39
N ALA A 130 -2.07 3.91 -18.23
CA ALA A 130 -2.12 3.63 -19.66
C ALA A 130 -2.10 2.12 -19.95
N VAL A 131 -1.26 1.35 -19.25
CA VAL A 131 -1.24 -0.12 -19.36
C VAL A 131 -2.56 -0.73 -18.92
N PHE A 132 -3.16 -0.21 -17.83
CA PHE A 132 -4.49 -0.62 -17.40
C PHE A 132 -5.53 -0.43 -18.52
N LEU A 133 -5.57 0.75 -19.15
CA LEU A 133 -6.51 1.04 -20.23
C LEU A 133 -6.29 0.13 -21.45
N ILE A 134 -5.04 -0.14 -21.82
CA ILE A 134 -4.71 -1.07 -22.90
C ILE A 134 -5.22 -2.48 -22.57
N GLY A 135 -5.04 -2.93 -21.32
CA GLY A 135 -5.56 -4.19 -20.84
C GLY A 135 -7.08 -4.26 -20.91
N SER A 136 -7.79 -3.20 -20.49
CA SER A 136 -9.25 -3.15 -20.55
C SER A 136 -9.77 -3.21 -21.99
N VAL A 137 -9.11 -2.53 -22.93
CA VAL A 137 -9.43 -2.62 -24.36
C VAL A 137 -9.20 -4.03 -24.89
N LEU A 138 -8.12 -4.70 -24.45
CA LEU A 138 -7.84 -6.09 -24.79
C LEU A 138 -8.94 -7.04 -24.29
N CYS A 139 -9.41 -6.83 -23.06
CA CYS A 139 -10.51 -7.59 -22.47
C CYS A 139 -11.82 -7.37 -23.25
N ALA A 140 -12.11 -6.14 -23.67
CA ALA A 140 -13.31 -5.82 -24.45
C ALA A 140 -13.27 -6.38 -25.89
N ALA A 141 -12.08 -6.43 -26.49
CA ALA A 141 -11.86 -6.97 -27.83
C ALA A 141 -11.65 -8.51 -27.85
N ALA A 142 -11.72 -9.17 -26.70
CA ALA A 142 -11.37 -10.58 -26.58
C ALA A 142 -12.33 -11.48 -27.38
N THR A 143 -11.77 -12.28 -28.30
CA THR A 143 -12.50 -13.26 -29.11
C THR A 143 -12.33 -14.70 -28.63
N SER A 144 -11.43 -14.93 -27.67
CA SER A 144 -11.09 -16.23 -27.10
C SER A 144 -10.85 -16.11 -25.59
N SER A 145 -11.15 -17.18 -24.84
CA SER A 145 -10.89 -17.28 -23.40
C SER A 145 -9.43 -16.98 -23.06
N SER A 146 -8.46 -17.53 -23.80
CA SER A 146 -7.04 -17.27 -23.54
C SER A 146 -6.65 -15.80 -23.78
N MET A 147 -7.25 -15.15 -24.78
CA MET A 147 -7.02 -13.72 -25.03
C MET A 147 -7.56 -12.85 -23.88
N PHE A 148 -8.71 -13.23 -23.34
CA PHE A 148 -9.28 -12.58 -22.15
C PHE A 148 -8.39 -12.76 -20.91
N VAL A 149 -7.86 -13.96 -20.68
CA VAL A 149 -6.92 -14.23 -19.58
C VAL A 149 -5.64 -13.38 -19.70
N VAL A 150 -5.09 -13.25 -20.91
CA VAL A 150 -3.92 -12.39 -21.16
C VAL A 150 -4.26 -10.92 -20.94
N GLY A 151 -5.44 -10.47 -21.41
CA GLY A 151 -5.93 -9.11 -21.13
C GLY A 151 -6.01 -8.84 -19.62
N ARG A 152 -6.51 -9.80 -18.83
CA ARG A 152 -6.57 -9.73 -17.37
C ARG A 152 -5.21 -9.72 -16.69
N ALA A 153 -4.22 -10.43 -17.24
CA ALA A 153 -2.85 -10.35 -16.78
C ALA A 153 -2.26 -8.94 -17.00
N VAL A 154 -2.59 -8.30 -18.13
CA VAL A 154 -2.15 -6.93 -18.44
C VAL A 154 -2.88 -5.89 -17.58
N THR A 155 -4.19 -6.03 -17.33
CA THR A 155 -4.89 -5.11 -16.41
C THR A 155 -4.36 -5.22 -14.99
N GLY A 156 -4.05 -6.44 -14.52
CA GLY A 156 -3.42 -6.68 -13.21
C GLY A 156 -2.06 -5.98 -13.06
N PHE A 157 -1.28 -5.89 -14.14
CA PHE A 157 -0.05 -5.09 -14.17
C PHE A 157 -0.32 -3.62 -13.91
N GLY A 158 -1.32 -3.05 -14.59
CA GLY A 158 -1.72 -1.65 -14.41
C GLY A 158 -2.24 -1.34 -13.01
N VAL A 159 -3.05 -2.24 -12.44
CA VAL A 159 -3.60 -2.07 -11.09
C VAL A 159 -2.52 -2.17 -10.01
N ALA A 160 -1.56 -3.09 -10.12
CA ALA A 160 -0.42 -3.15 -9.20
C ALA A 160 0.35 -1.82 -9.14
N GLY A 161 0.60 -1.22 -10.30
CA GLY A 161 1.22 0.11 -10.41
C GLY A 161 0.35 1.20 -9.81
N GLY A 162 -0.96 1.21 -10.09
CA GLY A 162 -1.92 2.16 -9.54
C GLY A 162 -1.99 2.12 -8.00
N THR A 163 -2.07 0.94 -7.40
CA THR A 163 -2.12 0.77 -5.93
C THR A 163 -0.79 1.17 -5.28
N ALA A 164 0.36 0.79 -5.87
CA ALA A 164 1.66 1.22 -5.36
C ALA A 164 1.84 2.75 -5.48
N GLY A 165 1.34 3.34 -6.58
CA GLY A 165 1.31 4.78 -6.80
C GLY A 165 0.47 5.51 -5.76
N PHE A 166 -0.71 4.98 -5.39
CA PHE A 166 -1.54 5.54 -4.32
C PHE A 166 -0.76 5.65 -3.01
N TRP A 167 -0.15 4.55 -2.56
CA TRP A 167 0.61 4.55 -1.32
C TRP A 167 1.83 5.48 -1.37
N ASN A 168 2.48 5.58 -2.53
CA ASN A 168 3.62 6.49 -2.71
C ASN A 168 3.19 7.97 -2.69
N LEU A 169 2.14 8.35 -3.43
CA LEU A 169 1.58 9.71 -3.40
C LEU A 169 1.07 10.07 -2.01
N LEU A 170 0.50 9.11 -1.28
CA LEU A 170 0.05 9.33 0.09
C LEU A 170 1.23 9.69 1.02
N MET A 171 2.38 9.05 0.84
CA MET A 171 3.59 9.38 1.60
C MET A 171 4.14 10.77 1.24
N ASP A 172 3.99 11.19 -0.01
CA ASP A 172 4.48 12.47 -0.52
C ASP A 172 3.59 13.67 -0.20
N LEU A 173 2.26 13.50 -0.27
CA LEU A 173 1.29 14.59 -0.21
C LEU A 173 0.66 14.80 1.17
N VAL A 174 0.79 13.83 2.08
CA VAL A 174 0.03 13.82 3.34
C VAL A 174 0.96 13.67 4.55
N ALA A 175 0.76 14.56 5.53
CA ALA A 175 1.45 14.52 6.80
C ALA A 175 1.22 13.18 7.52
N PRO A 176 2.22 12.61 8.21
CA PRO A 176 2.14 11.28 8.83
C PRO A 176 0.87 11.04 9.65
N ALA A 177 0.41 12.05 10.41
CA ALA A 177 -0.79 11.96 11.24
C ALA A 177 -2.10 11.78 10.45
N LYS A 178 -2.17 12.23 9.19
CA LYS A 178 -3.38 12.14 8.34
C LYS A 178 -3.37 10.93 7.41
N ARG A 179 -2.22 10.27 7.21
CA ARG A 179 -2.10 9.05 6.38
C ARG A 179 -3.13 7.96 6.70
N PRO A 180 -3.46 7.62 7.97
CA PRO A 180 -4.49 6.62 8.24
C PRO A 180 -5.89 7.04 7.76
N MET A 181 -6.24 8.33 7.82
CA MET A 181 -7.52 8.85 7.33
C MET A 181 -7.66 8.71 5.82
N PHE A 182 -6.59 8.95 5.06
CA PHE A 182 -6.62 8.77 3.62
C PHE A 182 -6.53 7.30 3.20
N GLY A 183 -5.83 6.46 3.97
CA GLY A 183 -5.85 5.01 3.81
C GLY A 183 -7.24 4.41 4.05
N SER A 184 -8.00 4.93 5.03
CA SER A 184 -9.38 4.50 5.25
C SER A 184 -10.33 4.96 4.14
N ILE A 185 -10.11 6.14 3.55
CA ILE A 185 -10.83 6.57 2.33
C ILE A 185 -10.58 5.59 1.18
N PHE A 186 -9.34 5.14 0.96
CA PHE A 186 -9.06 4.11 -0.04
C PHE A 186 -9.83 2.81 0.22
N GLY A 187 -9.83 2.32 1.46
CA GLY A 187 -10.62 1.15 1.83
C GLY A 187 -12.12 1.36 1.60
N ALA A 188 -12.66 2.54 1.92
CA ALA A 188 -14.06 2.88 1.69
C ALA A 188 -14.42 2.89 0.20
N VAL A 189 -13.52 3.37 -0.67
CA VAL A 189 -13.70 3.35 -2.13
C VAL A 189 -13.71 1.92 -2.67
N GLU A 190 -12.86 1.03 -2.17
CA GLU A 190 -12.85 -0.40 -2.52
C GLU A 190 -14.18 -1.09 -2.17
N VAL A 191 -14.71 -0.82 -0.97
CA VAL A 191 -16.02 -1.32 -0.54
C VAL A 191 -17.13 -0.74 -1.40
N LEU A 192 -17.10 0.57 -1.68
CA LEU A 192 -18.08 1.21 -2.55
C LEU A 192 -18.05 0.62 -3.97
N SER A 193 -16.87 0.36 -4.50
CA SER A 193 -16.69 -0.29 -5.82
C SER A 193 -17.34 -1.67 -5.82
N SER A 194 -17.13 -2.45 -4.76
CA SER A 194 -17.75 -3.77 -4.59
C SER A 194 -19.29 -3.71 -4.51
N LEU A 195 -19.85 -2.64 -3.94
CA LEU A 195 -21.30 -2.43 -3.85
C LEU A 195 -21.93 -2.04 -5.20
N ILE A 196 -21.20 -1.34 -6.06
CA ILE A 196 -21.67 -0.91 -7.39
C ILE A 196 -21.69 -2.10 -8.39
N VAL A 197 -20.91 -3.15 -8.12
CA VAL A 197 -20.75 -4.30 -9.03
C VAL A 197 -22.02 -5.13 -9.25
N PRO A 198 -22.79 -5.57 -8.22
CA PRO A 198 -24.02 -6.34 -8.46
C PRO A 198 -25.09 -5.58 -9.27
N PRO A 199 -25.39 -4.30 -8.99
CA PRO A 199 -26.28 -3.50 -9.84
C PRO A 199 -25.80 -3.41 -11.29
N LEU A 200 -24.51 -3.16 -11.51
CA LEU A 200 -23.93 -3.12 -12.87
C LEU A 200 -24.08 -4.46 -13.59
N GLY A 201 -23.79 -5.57 -12.92
CA GLY A 201 -23.94 -6.90 -13.52
C GLY A 201 -25.39 -7.28 -13.82
N GLY A 202 -26.34 -6.80 -13.00
CA GLY A 202 -27.78 -6.92 -13.27
C GLY A 202 -28.20 -6.14 -14.53
N VAL A 203 -27.69 -4.92 -14.71
CA VAL A 203 -27.96 -4.12 -15.92
C VAL A 203 -27.31 -4.76 -17.15
N ILE A 204 -26.08 -5.26 -17.04
CA ILE A 204 -25.39 -5.94 -18.15
C ILE A 204 -26.19 -7.16 -18.58
N THR A 205 -26.57 -8.04 -17.65
CA THR A 205 -27.34 -9.26 -17.99
C THR A 205 -28.74 -8.98 -18.55
N GLN A 206 -29.36 -7.86 -18.20
CA GLN A 206 -30.71 -7.49 -18.67
C GLN A 206 -30.72 -6.68 -19.98
N TYR A 207 -29.71 -5.85 -20.24
CA TYR A 207 -29.77 -4.85 -21.32
C TYR A 207 -28.56 -4.83 -22.27
N LEU A 208 -27.39 -5.36 -21.89
CA LEU A 208 -26.17 -5.32 -22.72
C LEU A 208 -25.67 -6.73 -23.06
N THR A 209 -25.46 -7.01 -24.34
CA THR A 209 -24.70 -8.20 -24.76
C THR A 209 -23.29 -8.13 -24.16
N TRP A 210 -22.79 -9.23 -23.59
CA TRP A 210 -21.53 -9.41 -22.80
C TRP A 210 -20.26 -8.63 -23.23
N ARG A 211 -20.24 -8.09 -24.45
CA ARG A 211 -19.16 -7.31 -25.05
C ARG A 211 -19.05 -5.85 -24.56
N TRP A 212 -20.03 -5.34 -23.80
CA TRP A 212 -20.11 -3.94 -23.36
C TRP A 212 -20.31 -3.82 -21.85
#